data_AF-A0A831LMI1-F1
#
_entry.id   AF-A0A831LMI1-F1
#
_cell.length_a   1.000
_cell.length_b   1.000
_cell.length_c   1.000
_cell.angle_alpha   90.00
_cell.angle_beta   90.00
_cell.angle_gamma   90.00
#
_symmetry.space_group_name_H-M   'P 1'
#
loop_
_entity.id
_entity.type
_entity.pdbx_description
1 polymer ?
#
loop_
_entity_poly.entity_id
_entity_poly.type
_entity_poly.pdbx_seq_one_letter_code
_entity_poly.pdbx_strand_id
1 'polypeptide(L)' 'MHNDSISLPPGFELLATSKTCHNQIMEHHSKTLYTCQFHPEFYNKKLIQNFLKL' A
#
# COMPACT_ATOMS: atom_id res chain seq x y z
N MET A 1 6.19 4.13 9.98
CA MET A 1 7.29 4.31 9.00
C MET A 1 8.22 3.14 9.17
N HIS A 2 8.64 2.51 8.09
CA HIS A 2 9.61 1.41 8.13
C HIS A 2 10.99 1.92 7.73
N ASN A 3 12.03 1.26 8.25
CA ASN A 3 13.42 1.57 7.90
C ASN A 3 13.86 0.88 6.59
N ASP A 4 13.09 -0.11 6.14
CA ASP A 4 13.30 -0.82 4.89
C ASP A 4 12.16 -0.54 3.90
N SER A 5 12.46 -0.77 2.61
CA SER A 5 11.50 -0.68 1.52
C SER A 5 11.67 -1.84 0.55
N ILE A 6 10.61 -2.15 -0.19
CA ILE A 6 10.63 -3.16 -1.25
C ILE A 6 10.52 -2.48 -2.62
N SER A 7 11.09 -3.10 -3.66
CA SER A 7 10.81 -2.70 -5.03
C SER A 7 9.40 -3.13 -5.45
N LEU A 8 8.89 -2.57 -6.56
CA LEU A 8 7.61 -2.99 -7.14
C LEU A 8 7.77 -4.37 -7.80
N PRO A 9 7.09 -5.42 -7.30
CA PRO A 9 7.20 -6.76 -7.86
C PRO A 9 6.36 -6.91 -9.15
N PRO A 10 6.70 -7.86 -10.04
CA PRO A 10 5.88 -8.15 -11.22
C PRO A 10 4.44 -8.53 -10.85
N GLY A 11 3.48 -8.08 -11.66
CA GLY A 11 2.05 -8.34 -11.42
C GLY A 11 1.39 -7.38 -10.43
N PHE A 12 2.13 -6.37 -9.95
CA PHE A 12 1.61 -5.28 -9.15
C PHE A 12 1.75 -3.93 -9.85
N GLU A 13 0.79 -3.06 -9.58
CA GLU A 13 0.78 -1.66 -10.00
C GLU A 13 1.06 -0.76 -8.79
N LEU A 14 1.88 0.28 -9.01
CA LEU A 14 2.21 1.27 -7.99
C LEU A 14 1.05 2.26 -7.82
N LEU A 15 0.52 2.36 -6.61
CA LEU A 15 -0.59 3.27 -6.30
C LEU A 15 -0.16 4.52 -5.55
N ALA A 16 0.91 4.45 -4.75
CA ALA A 16 1.40 5.61 -4.02
C ALA A 16 2.91 5.57 -3.77
N THR A 17 3.48 6.77 -3.70
CA THR A 17 4.88 7.06 -3.35
C THR A 17 4.93 8.10 -2.25
N SER A 18 5.94 8.02 -1.39
CA SER A 18 6.27 9.06 -0.42
C SER A 18 7.67 9.63 -0.68
N LYS A 19 8.04 10.69 0.06
CA LYS A 19 9.38 11.28 -0.04
C LYS A 19 10.51 10.30 0.31
N THR A 20 10.23 9.30 1.15
CA THR A 20 11.23 8.38 1.70
C THR A 20 11.04 6.93 1.26
N CYS A 21 9.94 6.61 0.57
CA CYS A 21 9.70 5.27 0.03
C CYS A 21 8.94 5.36 -1.29
N HIS A 22 9.56 4.84 -2.36
CA HIS A 22 8.96 4.84 -3.69
C HIS A 22 7.72 3.94 -3.76
N ASN A 23 7.82 2.71 -3.26
CA ASN A 23 6.73 1.73 -3.24
C ASN A 23 5.95 1.80 -1.91
N GLN A 24 5.12 2.83 -1.74
CA GLN A 24 4.37 3.04 -0.49
C GLN A 24 3.09 2.20 -0.43
N ILE A 25 2.38 2.07 -1.56
CA ILE A 25 1.14 1.30 -1.74
C ILE A 25 1.17 0.71 -3.14
N MET A 26 0.79 -0.57 -3.27
CA MET A 26 0.63 -1.25 -4.55
C MET A 26 -0.57 -2.19 -4.51
N GLU A 27 -1.11 -2.52 -5.69
CA GLU A 27 -2.22 -3.45 -5.89
C GLU A 27 -1.84 -4.52 -6.91
N HIS A 28 -2.30 -5.75 -6.72
CA HIS A 28 -2.10 -6.82 -7.67
C HIS A 28 -3.09 -6.73 -8.84
N HIS A 29 -2.62 -6.86 -10.08
CA HIS A 29 -3.43 -6.62 -11.28
C HIS A 29 -4.72 -7.46 -11.37
N SER A 30 -4.71 -8.70 -10.87
CA SER A 30 -5.82 -9.64 -11.00
C SER A 30 -6.40 -10.21 -9.70
N LYS A 31 -5.79 -9.88 -8.55
CA LYS A 31 -6.21 -10.42 -7.25
C LYS A 31 -6.67 -9.24 -6.41
N THR A 32 -7.66 -9.45 -5.55
CA THR A 32 -8.07 -8.47 -4.54
C THR A 32 -7.02 -8.38 -3.42
N LEU A 33 -5.81 -7.93 -3.78
CA LEU A 33 -4.65 -7.87 -2.93
C LEU A 33 -4.05 -6.47 -3.02
N TYR A 34 -4.07 -5.77 -1.90
CA TYR A 34 -3.52 -4.44 -1.70
C TYR A 34 -2.48 -4.50 -0.59
N THR A 35 -1.46 -3.66 -0.68
CA THR A 35 -0.42 -3.57 0.36
C THR A 35 -0.23 -2.12 0.81
N CYS A 36 0.41 -1.93 1.96
CA CYS A 36 0.87 -0.61 2.39
C CYS A 36 2.12 -0.72 3.25
N GLN A 37 3.07 0.20 3.07
CA GLN A 37 4.35 0.26 3.81
C GLN A 37 4.22 1.02 5.14
N PHE A 38 3.00 1.29 5.61
CA PHE A 38 2.74 2.00 6.85
C PHE A 38 1.62 1.31 7.61
N HIS A 39 1.33 1.77 8.82
CA HIS A 39 0.25 1.28 9.68
C HIS A 39 -1.05 2.04 9.39
N PRO A 40 -1.94 1.58 8.50
CA PRO A 40 -3.18 2.29 8.16
C PRO A 40 -4.12 2.41 9.36
N GLU A 41 -4.08 1.47 10.30
CA GLU A 41 -4.84 1.50 11.55
C GLU A 41 -4.54 2.73 12.40
N PHE A 42 -3.32 3.26 12.30
CA PHE A 42 -2.89 4.46 13.03
C PHE A 42 -3.01 5.71 12.16
N TYR A 43 -2.50 5.67 10.92
CA TYR A 43 -2.37 6.87 10.09
C TYR A 43 -3.57 7.14 9.16
N ASN A 44 -4.33 6.12 8.76
CA ASN A 44 -5.43 6.29 7.82
C ASN A 44 -6.47 5.17 7.92
N LYS A 45 -7.30 5.25 8.98
CA LYS A 45 -8.37 4.27 9.22
C LYS A 45 -9.38 4.19 8.08
N LYS A 46 -9.53 5.26 7.28
CA LYS A 46 -10.44 5.27 6.13
C LYS A 46 -9.98 4.29 5.05
N LEU A 47 -8.67 4.03 4.93
CA LEU A 47 -8.16 3.02 4.00
C LEU A 47 -8.69 1.61 4.33
N ILE A 48 -8.77 1.27 5.61
CA ILE A 48 -9.35 0.00 6.09
C ILE A 48 -10.85 -0.05 5.77
N GLN A 49 -11.58 1.05 6.00
CA GLN A 49 -13.00 1.13 5.65
C GLN A 49 -13.24 0.96 4.15
N ASN A 50 -12.43 1.62 3.31
CA ASN A 50 -12.51 1.48 1.85
C ASN A 50 -12.27 0.02 1.41
N PHE A 51 -11.28 -0.66 2.01
CA PHE A 51 -11.01 -2.07 1.75
C PHE A 51 -12.22 -2.96 2.13
N LEU A 52 -12.88 -2.65 3.24
CA LEU A 52 -14.11 -3.33 3.70
C LEU A 52 -15.38 -2.86 2.96
N LYS A 53 -15.27 -1.86 2.09
CA LYS A 53 -16.39 -1.19 1.41
C LYS A 53 -17.43 -0.60 2.38
N LEU A 54 -16.94 0.07 3.43
CA LEU A 54 -17.69 0.81 4.46
C LEU A 54 -17.54 2.33 4.30
#